data_AF-A0A7R8ZID1-F1
#
_entry.id   AF-A0A7R8ZID1-F1
#
_cell.length_a   1.000
_cell.length_b   1.000
_cell.length_c   1.000
_cell.angle_alpha   90.00
_cell.angle_beta   90.00
_cell.angle_gamma   90.00
#
_symmetry.space_group_name_H-M   'P 1'
#
loop_
_entity.id
_entity.type
_entity.pdbx_description
1 polymer ?
#
loop_
_entity_poly.entity_id
_entity_poly.type
_entity_poly.pdbx_seq_one_letter_code
_entity_poly.pdbx_strand_id
1 'polypeptide(L)'
;MQENGVISTDETICPSSVAAYFESRGHCVSMCRPKFLQRHDYNVSVPVISPTDECECCAPSELIEWLGAYSVGADLQSGAPDNFVNTYEPPVESILLGKVVYLQWTGFFTHLRIQKLFAAIR
;
A
#
# COMPACT_ATOMS: atom_id res chain seq x y z
N MET A 1 30.64 17.60 -12.60
CA MET A 1 30.74 16.30 -11.90
C MET A 1 29.76 15.36 -12.58
N GLN A 2 30.27 14.31 -13.23
CA GLN A 2 29.45 13.29 -13.90
C GLN A 2 28.77 12.44 -12.82
N GLU A 3 27.44 12.46 -12.76
CA GLU A 3 26.67 11.41 -12.10
C GLU A 3 26.85 10.13 -12.92
N ASN A 4 27.64 9.20 -12.38
CA ASN A 4 27.67 7.83 -12.88
C ASN A 4 26.29 7.23 -12.66
N GLY A 5 25.46 7.24 -13.70
CA GLY A 5 24.19 6.55 -13.74
C GLY A 5 24.42 5.07 -13.49
N VAL A 6 24.07 4.61 -12.28
CA VAL A 6 23.93 3.19 -12.00
C VAL A 6 22.81 2.68 -12.90
N ILE A 7 23.19 1.98 -13.98
CA ILE A 7 22.23 1.25 -14.82
C ILE A 7 21.64 0.16 -13.94
N SER A 8 20.41 0.38 -13.49
CA SER A 8 19.62 -0.66 -12.82
C SER A 8 19.50 -1.85 -13.76
N THR A 9 19.97 -3.01 -13.32
CA THR A 9 19.96 -4.27 -14.09
C THR A 9 18.56 -4.77 -14.45
N ASP A 10 17.52 -4.19 -13.85
CA ASP A 10 16.12 -4.51 -14.13
C ASP A 10 15.65 -4.19 -15.55
N GLU A 11 16.25 -3.21 -16.22
CA GLU A 11 15.81 -2.80 -17.57
C GLU A 11 16.60 -3.50 -18.70
N THR A 12 17.68 -4.23 -18.38
CA THR A 12 18.55 -4.87 -19.38
C THR A 12 18.20 -6.32 -19.66
N ILE A 13 17.39 -6.94 -18.79
CA ILE A 13 17.01 -8.35 -18.93
C ILE A 13 15.64 -8.45 -19.59
N CYS A 14 15.60 -9.07 -20.77
CA CYS A 14 14.34 -9.33 -21.46
C CYS A 14 13.55 -10.43 -20.73
N PRO A 15 12.26 -10.25 -20.41
CA PRO A 15 11.46 -11.29 -19.75
C PRO A 15 11.45 -12.63 -20.50
N SER A 16 11.54 -12.61 -21.84
CA SER A 16 11.59 -13.83 -22.66
C SER A 16 12.90 -14.60 -22.51
N SER A 17 14.04 -13.94 -22.27
CA SER A 17 15.31 -14.64 -22.05
C SER A 17 15.33 -15.36 -20.71
N VAL A 18 14.72 -14.75 -19.68
CA VAL A 18 14.52 -15.39 -18.37
C VAL A 18 13.61 -16.60 -18.50
N ALA A 19 12.48 -16.46 -19.21
CA ALA A 19 11.56 -17.58 -19.44
C ALA A 19 12.24 -18.75 -20.17
N ALA A 20 12.92 -18.47 -21.28
CA ALA A 20 13.64 -19.48 -22.06
C ALA A 20 14.72 -20.20 -21.23
N TYR A 21 15.45 -19.47 -20.38
CA TYR A 21 16.45 -20.06 -19.49
C TYR A 21 15.81 -21.08 -18.53
N PHE A 22 14.70 -20.74 -17.87
CA PHE A 22 14.04 -21.65 -16.94
C PHE A 22 13.34 -22.82 -17.65
N GLU A 23 12.73 -22.60 -18.82
CA GLU A 23 12.15 -23.65 -19.65
C GLU A 23 13.21 -24.67 -20.11
N SER A 24 14.41 -24.19 -20.49
CA SER A 24 15.53 -25.06 -20.89
C SER A 24 15.99 -26.01 -19.77
N ARG A 25 15.66 -25.71 -18.52
CA ARG A 25 15.94 -26.54 -17.34
C ARG A 25 14.75 -27.38 -16.87
N GLY A 26 13.68 -27.43 -17.67
CA GLY A 26 12.50 -28.23 -17.38
C GLY A 26 11.50 -27.57 -16.42
N HIS A 27 11.61 -26.26 -16.16
CA HIS A 27 10.61 -25.55 -15.37
C HIS A 27 9.46 -25.05 -16.26
N CYS A 28 8.22 -25.18 -15.79
CA CYS A 28 7.08 -24.52 -16.42
C CYS A 28 7.06 -23.04 -16.02
N VAL A 29 7.11 -22.14 -17.00
CA VAL A 29 7.12 -20.70 -16.79
C VAL A 29 5.83 -20.09 -17.32
N SER A 30 5.31 -19.09 -16.62
CA SER A 30 4.17 -18.29 -17.07
C SER A 30 4.42 -16.82 -16.81
N MET A 31 3.98 -15.94 -17.71
CA MET A 31 4.10 -14.51 -17.49
C MET A 31 3.02 -14.01 -16.53
N CYS A 32 3.43 -13.50 -15.37
CA CYS A 32 2.55 -12.91 -14.37
C CYS A 32 2.51 -11.38 -14.50
N ARG A 33 1.33 -10.78 -14.31
CA ARG A 33 1.14 -9.33 -14.21
C ARG A 33 0.71 -8.98 -12.78
N PRO A 34 1.10 -7.79 -12.25
CA PRO A 34 0.55 -7.34 -10.98
C PRO A 34 -0.97 -7.28 -11.04
N LYS A 35 -1.62 -7.74 -9.97
CA LYS A 35 -3.06 -7.64 -9.78
C LYS A 35 -3.38 -6.27 -9.20
N PHE A 36 -4.48 -5.68 -9.65
CA PHE A 36 -4.98 -4.42 -9.14
C PHE A 36 -6.35 -4.63 -8.49
N LEU A 37 -6.52 -4.05 -7.31
CA LEU A 37 -7.76 -4.00 -6.56
C LEU A 37 -8.06 -2.54 -6.22
N GLN A 38 -9.31 -2.14 -6.46
CA GLN A 38 -9.83 -0.84 -6.07
C GLN A 38 -11.08 -1.05 -5.22
N ARG A 39 -11.11 -0.41 -4.05
CA ARG A 39 -12.24 -0.42 -3.13
C ARG A 39 -12.67 1.02 -2.83
N HIS A 40 -13.97 1.24 -2.78
CA HIS A 40 -14.57 2.50 -2.37
C HIS A 40 -15.30 2.30 -1.07
N ASP A 41 -14.83 2.97 -0.03
CA ASP A 41 -15.45 2.93 1.29
C ASP A 41 -16.07 4.30 1.57
N TYR A 42 -17.22 4.30 2.24
CA TYR A 42 -18.01 5.49 2.51
C TYR A 42 -18.17 5.69 4.00
N ASN A 43 -18.32 6.95 4.43
CA ASN A 43 -18.47 7.32 5.84
C ASN A 43 -17.34 6.74 6.71
N VAL A 44 -16.11 6.91 6.27
CA VAL A 44 -14.92 6.38 6.95
C VAL A 44 -14.38 7.43 7.90
N SER A 45 -14.17 7.06 9.16
CA SER A 45 -13.45 7.89 10.13
C SER A 45 -11.95 7.79 9.87
N VAL A 46 -11.32 8.90 9.48
CA VAL A 46 -9.90 8.97 9.09
C VAL A 46 -9.15 9.84 10.09
N PRO A 47 -8.02 9.38 10.65
CA PRO A 47 -7.23 10.15 11.60
C PRO A 47 -6.72 11.46 11.01
N VAL A 48 -6.79 12.53 11.80
CA VAL A 48 -6.27 13.86 11.44
C VAL A 48 -4.80 13.94 11.83
N ILE A 49 -3.96 14.27 10.86
CA ILE A 49 -2.54 14.54 11.08
C ILE A 49 -2.36 16.05 10.95
N SER A 50 -1.83 16.71 11.98
CA SER A 50 -1.35 18.08 11.84
C SER A 50 0.14 18.08 11.49
N PRO A 51 0.57 18.91 10.52
CA PRO A 51 1.99 19.13 10.26
C PRO A 51 2.67 20.01 11.32
N THR A 52 1.90 20.60 12.24
CA THR A 52 2.38 21.45 13.34
C THR A 52 1.83 20.93 14.68
N ASP A 53 2.66 20.93 15.73
CA ASP A 53 2.29 20.45 17.08
C ASP A 53 1.26 21.35 17.81
N GLU A 54 0.50 22.16 17.08
CA GLU A 54 -0.42 23.17 17.62
C GLU A 54 -1.84 22.64 17.90
N CYS A 55 -2.15 21.42 17.46
CA CYS A 55 -3.40 20.71 17.78
C CYS A 55 -3.09 19.33 18.37
N GLU A 56 -3.92 18.85 19.28
CA GLU A 56 -4.01 17.43 19.60
C GLU A 56 -4.33 16.71 18.29
N CYS A 57 -3.38 15.92 17.79
CA CYS A 57 -3.46 15.25 16.49
C CYS A 57 -2.96 13.83 16.63
N CYS A 58 -3.43 12.97 15.74
CA CYS A 58 -3.06 11.57 15.68
C CYS A 58 -1.54 11.44 15.54
N ALA A 59 -0.92 10.66 16.44
CA ALA A 59 0.50 10.37 16.36
C ALA A 59 0.81 9.59 15.06
N PRO A 60 2.00 9.75 14.45
CA PRO A 60 2.35 9.00 13.25
C PRO A 60 2.23 7.47 13.41
N SER A 61 2.48 6.94 14.60
CA SER A 61 2.28 5.51 14.91
C SER A 61 0.81 5.10 14.85
N GLU A 62 -0.09 5.89 15.41
CA GLU A 62 -1.54 5.65 15.43
C GLU A 62 -2.12 5.69 14.01
N LEU A 63 -1.60 6.59 13.16
CA LEU A 63 -1.95 6.60 11.74
C LEU A 63 -1.54 5.30 11.04
N ILE A 64 -0.32 4.81 11.29
CA ILE A 64 0.17 3.57 10.67
C ILE A 64 -0.63 2.37 11.14
N GLU A 65 -0.99 2.32 12.43
CA GLU A 65 -1.87 1.29 12.98
C GLU A 65 -3.25 1.32 12.32
N TRP A 66 -3.87 2.51 12.23
CA TRP A 66 -5.15 2.71 11.55
C TRP A 66 -5.08 2.30 10.08
N LEU A 67 -4.01 2.69 9.37
CA LEU A 67 -3.82 2.35 7.95
C LEU A 67 -3.70 0.84 7.77
N GLY A 68 -3.00 0.15 8.67
CA GLY A 68 -2.90 -1.30 8.70
C GLY A 68 -4.27 -1.96 8.87
N ALA A 69 -5.02 -1.55 9.91
CA ALA A 69 -6.35 -2.05 10.21
C ALA A 69 -7.33 -1.83 9.04
N TYR A 70 -7.35 -0.61 8.47
CA TYR A 70 -8.16 -0.27 7.31
C TYR A 70 -7.80 -1.11 6.08
N SER A 71 -6.50 -1.33 5.83
CA SER A 71 -6.01 -2.07 4.67
C SER A 71 -6.42 -3.53 4.68
N VAL A 72 -6.44 -4.17 5.85
CA VAL A 72 -6.88 -5.58 5.99
C VAL A 72 -8.40 -5.72 6.09
N GLY A 73 -9.15 -4.61 6.10
CA GLY A 73 -10.60 -4.63 6.26
C GLY A 73 -11.05 -5.00 7.68
N ALA A 74 -10.27 -4.63 8.70
CA ALA A 74 -10.69 -4.77 10.08
C ALA A 74 -11.91 -3.89 10.37
N ASP A 75 -12.72 -4.29 11.35
CA ASP A 75 -13.79 -3.45 11.86
C ASP A 75 -13.19 -2.27 12.64
N LEU A 76 -13.35 -1.06 12.09
CA LEU A 76 -12.83 0.18 12.66
C LEU A 76 -13.84 0.88 13.60
N GLN A 77 -15.04 0.32 13.75
CA GLN A 77 -16.11 0.86 14.62
C GLN A 77 -16.10 0.19 16.01
N SER A 78 -14.94 -0.36 16.41
CA SER A 78 -14.79 -1.06 17.67
C SER A 78 -14.91 -0.10 18.85
N GLY A 79 -16.07 -0.19 19.51
CA GLY A 79 -16.45 0.46 20.75
C GLY A 79 -17.77 -0.11 21.31
N ALA A 80 -18.37 -1.08 20.64
CA ALA A 80 -19.51 -1.82 21.17
C ALA A 80 -19.01 -2.79 22.27
N PRO A 81 -19.64 -2.80 23.47
CA PRO A 81 -19.17 -3.58 24.61
C PRO A 81 -19.09 -5.10 24.38
N ASP A 82 -19.68 -5.59 23.28
CA ASP A 82 -19.75 -7.01 22.90
C ASP A 82 -18.94 -7.36 21.63
N ASN A 83 -18.00 -6.52 21.18
CA ASN A 83 -17.25 -6.80 19.96
C ASN A 83 -16.10 -7.78 20.21
N PHE A 84 -16.37 -9.08 20.04
CA PHE A 84 -15.36 -10.15 20.19
C PHE A 84 -14.42 -10.28 18.99
N VAL A 85 -14.63 -9.51 17.92
CA VAL A 85 -13.91 -9.67 16.63
C VAL A 85 -12.54 -9.00 16.67
N ASN A 86 -12.42 -7.83 17.27
CA ASN A 86 -11.15 -7.16 17.51
C ASN A 86 -11.25 -6.17 18.70
N THR A 87 -10.09 -5.84 19.27
CA THR A 87 -9.95 -4.86 20.36
C THR A 87 -9.29 -3.57 19.85
N TYR A 88 -9.38 -3.29 18.55
CA TYR A 88 -8.77 -2.11 17.97
C TYR A 88 -9.56 -0.88 18.41
N GLU A 89 -8.87 0.16 18.89
CA GLU A 89 -9.51 1.42 19.23
C GLU A 89 -9.08 2.47 18.19
N PRO A 90 -10.01 3.12 17.48
CA PRO A 90 -9.65 4.14 16.51
C PRO A 90 -9.07 5.38 17.21
N PRO A 91 -8.15 6.12 16.55
CA PRO A 91 -7.60 7.36 17.11
C PRO A 91 -8.69 8.39 17.40
N VAL A 92 -8.56 9.06 18.55
CA VAL A 92 -9.55 10.04 19.06
C VAL A 92 -9.77 11.17 18.05
N GLU A 93 -8.69 11.69 17.49
CA GLU A 93 -8.71 12.81 16.55
C GLU A 93 -8.89 12.30 15.12
N SER A 94 -10.14 12.06 14.75
CA SER A 94 -10.53 11.59 13.42
C SER A 94 -11.65 12.44 12.81
N ILE A 95 -11.64 12.56 11.48
CA ILE A 95 -12.70 13.22 10.70
C ILE A 95 -13.48 12.21 9.88
N LEU A 96 -14.80 12.41 9.81
CA LEU A 96 -15.67 11.59 8.98
C LEU A 96 -15.58 12.04 7.52
N LEU A 97 -15.04 11.18 6.66
CA LEU A 97 -14.99 11.41 5.22
C LEU A 97 -16.12 10.67 4.52
N GLY A 98 -16.82 11.38 3.62
CA GLY A 98 -17.91 10.80 2.84
C GLY A 98 -17.45 9.66 1.92
N LYS A 99 -16.23 9.70 1.40
CA LYS A 99 -15.66 8.67 0.52
C LYS A 99 -14.14 8.57 0.66
N VAL A 100 -13.64 7.34 0.79
CA VAL A 100 -12.22 6.98 0.72
C VAL A 100 -12.02 6.00 -0.45
N VAL A 101 -10.93 6.17 -1.18
CA VAL A 101 -10.53 5.26 -2.27
C VAL A 101 -9.30 4.49 -1.84
N TYR A 102 -9.45 3.18 -1.73
CA TYR A 102 -8.36 2.25 -1.45
C TYR A 102 -7.87 1.61 -2.75
N LEU A 103 -6.57 1.70 -2.99
CA LEU A 103 -5.90 1.19 -4.18
C LEU A 103 -4.80 0.21 -3.75
N GLN A 104 -4.89 -1.03 -4.20
CA GLN A 104 -3.91 -2.07 -3.89
C GLN A 104 -3.41 -2.71 -5.18
N TRP A 105 -2.09 -2.69 -5.34
CA TRP A 105 -1.41 -3.48 -6.35
C TRP A 105 -0.62 -4.62 -5.70
N THR A 106 -0.80 -5.84 -6.17
CA THR A 106 -0.15 -7.04 -5.63
C THR A 106 0.60 -7.78 -6.73
N GLY A 107 1.90 -7.99 -6.54
CA GLY A 107 2.74 -8.68 -7.50
C GLY A 107 4.21 -8.36 -7.29
N PHE A 108 5.04 -8.69 -8.29
CA PHE A 108 6.46 -8.38 -8.28
C PHE A 108 6.71 -6.97 -8.81
N PHE A 109 7.23 -6.10 -7.94
CA PHE A 109 7.62 -4.74 -8.27
C PHE A 109 9.12 -4.56 -8.08
N THR A 110 9.73 -3.99 -9.10
CA THR A 110 11.09 -3.49 -9.00
C THR A 110 11.08 -2.12 -8.35
N HIS A 111 12.22 -1.71 -7.76
CA HIS A 111 12.35 -0.38 -7.17
C HIS A 111 11.99 0.74 -8.18
N LEU A 112 12.43 0.61 -9.44
CA LEU A 112 12.09 1.57 -10.50
C LEU A 112 10.58 1.63 -10.78
N ARG A 113 9.89 0.49 -10.76
CA ARG A 113 8.43 0.45 -10.92
C ARG A 113 7.72 1.10 -9.74
N ILE A 114 8.22 0.91 -8.51
CA ILE A 114 7.71 1.58 -7.31
C ILE A 114 7.90 3.09 -7.43
N GLN A 115 9.07 3.56 -7.85
CA GLN A 115 9.33 4.99 -8.07
C GLN A 115 8.41 5.59 -9.14
N LYS A 116 8.25 4.91 -10.29
CA LYS A 116 7.32 5.34 -11.35
C LYS A 116 5.88 5.39 -10.85
N LEU A 117 5.45 4.40 -10.05
CA LEU A 117 4.12 4.37 -9.43
C LEU A 117 3.92 5.53 -8.45
N PHE A 118 4.89 5.75 -7.55
CA PHE A 118 4.85 6.85 -6.58
C PHE A 118 4.77 8.21 -7.28
N ALA A 119 5.55 8.43 -8.33
CA ALA A 119 5.53 9.66 -9.11
C ALA A 119 4.22 9.89 -9.88
N ALA A 120 3.47 8.83 -10.20
CA ALA A 120 2.19 8.94 -10.90
C ALA A 120 0.99 9.20 -9.97
N ILE A 121 1.13 8.88 -8.68
CA ILE A 121 0.07 9.04 -7.66
C ILE A 121 0.27 10.32 -6.84
N ARG A 122 1.52 10.80 -6.73
CA ARG A 122 1.87 12.08 -6.09
C ARG A 122 1.52 13.27 -6.98
#